data_AF-A0A953TZL6-F1
#
_entry.id   AF-A0A953TZL6-F1
#
_cell.length_a   1.000
_cell.length_b   1.000
_cell.length_c   1.000
_cell.angle_alpha   90.00
_cell.angle_beta   90.00
_cell.angle_gamma   90.00
#
_symmetry.space_group_name_H-M   'P 1'
#
loop_
_entity.id
_entity.type
_entity.pdbx_description
1 polymer ?
#
loop_
_entity_poly.entity_id
_entity_poly.type
_entity_poly.pdbx_seq_one_letter_code
_entity_poly.pdbx_strand_id
1 'polypeptide(L)'
;MTQVNRPSFPESRRAFLRDRGVTAPLAAALPDPALFPEQADDYPRLELMRTEHEKEGIIPPEKAYRMMEWSLHFPPQAKFEFNLEEAMKLARDAGSESMLFYSHDHWGYALYPSGRGVRHPNLVFDFFGEEVELARQHGMSAVAYYSLQFHHQIILSHPDWGWVNEKGEPQSERGRPARMLAALQRPITLADAVRVRLTSGS
;
A
#
# COMPACT_ATOMS: atom_id res chain seq x y z
N MET A 1 -46.24 51.07 -4.46
CA MET A 1 -46.03 49.61 -4.37
C MET A 1 -44.58 49.35 -4.74
N THR A 2 -43.71 49.19 -3.73
CA THR A 2 -42.27 49.04 -3.94
C THR A 2 -41.93 47.56 -3.88
N GLN A 3 -41.50 46.99 -5.01
CA GLN A 3 -41.12 45.58 -5.13
C GLN A 3 -39.77 45.39 -4.43
N VAL A 4 -39.75 44.67 -3.31
CA VAL A 4 -38.53 44.35 -2.58
C VAL A 4 -37.81 43.22 -3.33
N ASN A 5 -36.70 43.57 -3.97
CA ASN A 5 -35.81 42.63 -4.64
C ASN A 5 -35.12 41.76 -3.56
N ARG A 6 -35.58 40.52 -3.35
CA ARG A 6 -34.91 39.59 -2.43
C ARG A 6 -33.70 38.98 -3.16
N PRO A 7 -32.50 38.98 -2.55
CA PRO A 7 -31.36 38.29 -3.14
C PRO A 7 -31.65 36.79 -3.25
N SER A 8 -31.31 36.19 -4.40
CA SER A 8 -31.38 34.75 -4.60
C SER A 8 -30.39 34.06 -3.66
N PHE A 9 -30.88 33.31 -2.69
CA PHE A 9 -30.03 32.51 -1.81
C PHE A 9 -29.55 31.26 -2.54
N PRO A 10 -28.28 30.83 -2.35
CA PRO A 10 -27.77 29.60 -2.95
C PRO A 10 -28.52 28.38 -2.39
N GLU A 11 -28.89 27.46 -3.28
CA GLU A 11 -29.77 26.31 -3.01
C GLU A 11 -29.23 25.29 -1.99
N SER A 12 -27.94 25.38 -1.62
CA SER A 12 -27.37 24.52 -0.58
C SER A 12 -26.14 25.13 0.10
N ARG A 13 -25.85 24.62 1.30
CA ARG A 13 -24.64 24.96 2.09
C ARG A 13 -23.34 24.72 1.30
N ARG A 14 -23.31 23.70 0.43
CA ARG A 14 -22.15 23.40 -0.42
C ARG A 14 -21.97 24.43 -1.53
N ALA A 15 -23.06 24.92 -2.12
CA ALA A 15 -23.03 25.99 -3.11
C ALA A 15 -22.54 27.31 -2.47
N PHE A 16 -23.00 27.63 -1.26
CA PHE A 16 -22.51 28.79 -0.51
C PHE A 16 -20.99 28.73 -0.22
N LEU A 17 -20.49 27.58 0.25
CA LEU A 17 -19.06 27.42 0.53
C LEU A 17 -18.19 27.43 -0.74
N ARG A 18 -18.71 26.94 -1.88
CA ARG A 18 -18.00 27.02 -3.17
C ARG A 18 -17.92 28.45 -3.71
N ASP A 19 -19.02 29.20 -3.66
CA ASP A 19 -19.10 30.53 -4.27
C ASP A 19 -18.57 31.66 -3.37
N ARG A 20 -18.69 31.52 -2.05
CA ARG A 20 -18.39 32.60 -1.08
C ARG A 20 -17.43 32.18 0.03
N GLY A 21 -16.86 30.98 -0.02
CA GLY A 21 -15.99 30.42 1.02
C GLY A 21 -14.61 31.04 1.16
N VAL A 22 -14.27 32.10 0.42
CA VAL A 22 -13.01 32.82 0.61
C VAL A 22 -13.37 34.26 1.03
N THR A 23 -13.22 34.53 2.34
CA THR A 23 -13.31 35.83 3.03
C THR A 23 -14.69 36.27 3.59
N ALA A 24 -14.98 35.95 4.86
CA ALA A 24 -15.67 36.82 5.84
C ALA A 24 -15.80 36.14 7.22
N PRO A 25 -15.71 36.88 8.35
CA PRO A 25 -15.70 36.32 9.71
C PRO A 25 -17.09 35.79 10.12
N LEU A 26 -17.12 34.55 10.59
CA LEU A 26 -18.31 33.67 10.54
C LEU A 26 -19.32 33.81 11.70
N ALA A 27 -19.18 34.77 12.62
CA ALA A 27 -19.91 34.69 13.90
C ALA A 27 -21.22 35.48 14.00
N ALA A 28 -21.54 36.40 13.08
CA ALA A 28 -22.63 37.37 13.28
C ALA A 28 -23.86 37.24 12.35
N ALA A 29 -23.90 36.23 11.47
CA ALA A 29 -24.94 36.14 10.44
C ALA A 29 -25.41 34.70 10.15
N LEU A 30 -25.66 33.90 11.19
CA LEU A 30 -26.35 32.63 11.00
C LEU A 30 -27.87 32.86 11.10
N PRO A 31 -28.65 32.64 10.02
CA PRO A 31 -30.10 32.73 10.06
C PRO A 31 -30.72 31.58 10.86
N ASP A 32 -31.93 31.81 11.34
CA ASP A 32 -32.79 30.87 12.07
C ASP A 32 -32.78 29.46 11.42
N PRO A 33 -32.48 28.38 12.18
CA PRO A 33 -32.44 27.02 11.65
C PRO A 33 -33.75 26.57 10.98
N ALA A 34 -34.88 27.25 11.20
CA ALA A 34 -36.16 26.97 10.53
C ALA A 34 -36.23 27.40 9.05
N LEU A 35 -35.28 28.18 8.53
CA LEU A 35 -35.31 28.70 7.15
C LEU A 35 -34.77 27.73 6.07
N PHE A 36 -34.23 26.59 6.48
CA PHE A 36 -33.78 25.54 5.58
C PHE A 36 -34.66 24.31 5.83
N PRO A 37 -35.61 23.96 4.93
CA PRO A 37 -36.28 22.69 5.06
C PRO A 37 -35.22 21.60 5.08
N GLU A 38 -35.30 20.71 6.08
CA GLU A 38 -34.47 19.53 6.19
C GLU A 38 -34.64 18.74 4.89
N GLN A 39 -33.69 18.91 3.98
CA GLN A 39 -33.68 18.20 2.71
C GLN A 39 -33.67 16.72 3.08
N ALA A 40 -34.62 15.95 2.54
CA ALA A 40 -34.67 14.51 2.73
C ALA A 40 -33.24 13.97 2.56
N ASP A 41 -32.78 13.27 3.59
CA ASP A 41 -31.39 12.88 3.85
C ASP A 41 -30.88 11.95 2.74
N ASP A 42 -30.57 12.53 1.57
CA ASP A 42 -29.97 11.85 0.41
C ASP A 42 -28.51 11.46 0.68
N TYR A 43 -27.98 11.83 1.86
CA TYR A 43 -26.69 11.35 2.31
C TYR A 43 -26.84 9.92 2.85
N PRO A 44 -26.05 8.96 2.33
CA PRO A 44 -26.13 7.61 2.83
C PRO A 44 -25.80 7.57 4.34
N ARG A 45 -26.62 6.83 5.09
CA ARG A 45 -26.38 6.59 6.51
C ARG A 45 -25.16 5.72 6.70
N LEU A 46 -24.00 6.35 6.88
CA LEU A 46 -22.70 5.67 6.96
C LEU A 46 -22.65 4.58 8.03
N GLU A 47 -23.33 4.78 9.16
CA GLU A 47 -23.42 3.76 10.21
C GLU A 47 -24.14 2.51 9.73
N LEU A 48 -25.28 2.67 9.03
CA LEU A 48 -26.01 1.54 8.45
C LEU A 48 -25.17 0.84 7.38
N MET A 49 -24.54 1.60 6.49
CA MET A 49 -23.66 1.02 5.46
C MET A 49 -22.49 0.26 6.07
N ARG A 50 -21.88 0.78 7.14
CA ARG A 50 -20.82 0.06 7.87
C ARG A 50 -21.35 -1.22 8.51
N THR A 51 -22.50 -1.18 9.15
CA THR A 51 -23.10 -2.38 9.76
C THR A 51 -23.53 -3.41 8.71
N GLU A 52 -24.02 -2.99 7.55
CA GLU A 52 -24.32 -3.88 6.43
C GLU A 52 -23.04 -4.48 5.87
N HIS A 53 -22.03 -3.65 5.64
CA HIS A 53 -20.71 -4.05 5.17
C HIS A 53 -20.00 -5.01 6.13
N GLU A 54 -20.11 -4.81 7.44
CA GLU A 54 -19.62 -5.73 8.47
C GLU A 54 -20.32 -7.10 8.45
N LYS A 55 -21.57 -7.18 7.97
CA LYS A 55 -22.30 -8.45 7.82
C LYS A 55 -21.90 -9.24 6.58
N GLU A 56 -21.31 -8.60 5.56
CA GLU A 56 -20.92 -9.26 4.31
C GLU A 56 -19.74 -10.23 4.48
N GLY A 57 -19.08 -10.23 5.63
CA GLY A 57 -17.94 -11.09 5.93
C GLY A 57 -16.67 -10.60 5.23
N ILE A 58 -15.93 -11.52 4.60
CA ILE A 58 -14.72 -11.16 3.84
C ILE A 58 -15.13 -10.66 2.46
N ILE A 59 -14.90 -9.38 2.21
CA ILE A 59 -15.22 -8.73 0.93
C ILE A 59 -14.10 -9.00 -0.08
N PRO A 60 -14.43 -9.48 -1.29
CA PRO A 60 -13.44 -9.71 -2.33
C PRO A 60 -12.61 -8.45 -2.65
N PRO A 61 -11.30 -8.59 -2.94
CA PRO A 61 -10.43 -7.44 -3.18
C PRO A 61 -10.92 -6.47 -4.26
N GLU A 62 -11.61 -6.96 -5.29
CA GLU A 62 -12.17 -6.16 -6.39
C GLU A 62 -13.41 -5.33 -5.99
N LYS A 63 -13.97 -5.59 -4.81
CA LYS A 63 -15.10 -4.85 -4.23
C LYS A 63 -14.75 -4.08 -2.98
N ALA A 64 -13.57 -4.36 -2.39
CA ALA A 64 -13.09 -3.67 -1.21
C ALA A 64 -12.93 -2.17 -1.51
N TYR A 65 -13.47 -1.33 -0.62
CA TYR A 65 -13.32 0.12 -0.70
C TYR A 65 -11.91 0.54 -0.26
N ARG A 66 -11.31 -0.17 0.71
CA ARG A 66 -9.98 0.13 1.24
C ARG A 66 -9.07 -1.09 1.20
N MET A 67 -8.01 -0.98 0.41
CA MET A 67 -6.90 -1.92 0.41
C MET A 67 -5.65 -1.25 0.99
N MET A 68 -4.95 -1.96 1.87
CA MET A 68 -3.63 -1.55 2.37
C MET A 68 -2.56 -2.43 1.75
N GLU A 69 -1.51 -1.79 1.21
CA GLU A 69 -0.30 -2.48 0.77
C GLU A 69 0.74 -2.46 1.89
N TRP A 70 1.32 -3.62 2.18
CA TRP A 70 2.56 -3.74 2.94
C TRP A 70 3.72 -3.94 1.97
N SER A 71 4.33 -2.84 1.56
CA SER A 71 5.47 -2.87 0.65
C SER A 71 6.72 -3.36 1.38
N LEU A 72 7.28 -4.47 0.92
CA LEU A 72 8.43 -5.12 1.52
C LEU A 72 9.48 -5.46 0.46
N HIS A 73 10.73 -5.09 0.74
CA HIS A 73 11.89 -5.46 -0.07
C HIS A 73 13.01 -5.91 0.86
N PHE A 74 13.16 -7.22 0.98
CA PHE A 74 14.05 -7.87 1.94
C PHE A 74 15.38 -8.25 1.28
N PRO A 75 16.44 -7.42 1.45
CA PRO A 75 17.75 -7.80 0.98
C PRO A 75 18.22 -9.05 1.74
N PRO A 76 19.10 -9.88 1.15
CA PRO A 76 19.50 -11.16 1.75
C PRO A 76 20.20 -11.03 3.10
N GLN A 77 20.70 -9.85 3.46
CA GLN A 77 21.31 -9.57 4.76
C GLN A 77 20.29 -9.18 5.85
N ALA A 78 19.02 -8.96 5.48
CA ALA A 78 17.99 -8.55 6.41
C ALA A 78 17.74 -9.63 7.47
N LYS A 79 17.56 -9.16 8.71
CA LYS A 79 17.14 -9.97 9.85
C LYS A 79 15.81 -9.42 10.32
N PHE A 80 14.98 -10.29 10.87
CA PHE A 80 13.59 -9.95 11.12
C PHE A 80 13.17 -10.26 12.55
N GLU A 81 12.42 -9.32 13.11
CA GLU A 81 11.61 -9.47 14.30
C GLU A 81 10.24 -8.91 13.93
N PHE A 82 9.23 -9.77 13.87
CA PHE A 82 7.89 -9.39 13.42
C PHE A 82 6.90 -9.55 14.57
N ASN A 83 5.95 -8.61 14.66
CA ASN A 83 4.70 -8.79 15.39
C ASN A 83 3.54 -8.68 14.40
N LEU A 84 3.31 -9.75 13.63
CA LEU A 84 2.32 -9.77 12.57
C LEU A 84 0.88 -9.64 13.10
N GLU A 85 0.60 -10.21 14.27
CA GLU A 85 -0.72 -10.14 14.91
C GLU A 85 -1.09 -8.69 15.25
N GLU A 86 -0.18 -7.95 15.91
CA GLU A 86 -0.42 -6.54 16.23
C GLU A 86 -0.50 -5.69 14.97
N ALA A 87 0.40 -5.92 13.99
CA ALA A 87 0.37 -5.20 12.72
C ALA A 87 -0.96 -5.42 11.97
N MET A 88 -1.47 -6.66 11.94
CA MET A 88 -2.72 -6.98 11.27
C MET A 88 -3.92 -6.35 11.98
N LYS A 89 -3.94 -6.40 13.31
CA LYS A 89 -4.95 -5.71 14.12
C LYS A 89 -4.97 -4.21 13.81
N LEU A 90 -3.80 -3.56 13.77
CA LEU A 90 -3.70 -2.14 13.44
C LEU A 90 -4.15 -1.83 12.01
N ALA A 91 -3.85 -2.70 11.04
CA ALA A 91 -4.33 -2.54 9.67
C ALA A 91 -5.86 -2.62 9.59
N ARG A 92 -6.48 -3.53 10.35
CA ARG A 92 -7.93 -3.63 10.48
C ARG A 92 -8.53 -2.41 11.17
N ASP A 93 -7.93 -1.96 12.29
CA ASP A 93 -8.38 -0.77 13.04
C ASP A 93 -8.28 0.52 12.20
N ALA A 94 -7.32 0.58 11.27
CA ALA A 94 -7.21 1.66 10.27
C ALA A 94 -8.32 1.62 9.19
N GLY A 95 -9.14 0.58 9.19
CA GLY A 95 -10.27 0.38 8.27
C GLY A 95 -9.87 -0.29 6.95
N SER A 96 -8.84 -1.14 6.96
CA SER A 96 -8.52 -1.97 5.79
C SER A 96 -9.55 -3.11 5.66
N GLU A 97 -10.01 -3.33 4.43
CA GLU A 97 -10.92 -4.42 4.07
C GLU A 97 -10.19 -5.49 3.26
N SER A 98 -9.13 -5.08 2.57
CA SER A 98 -8.24 -5.96 1.84
C SER A 98 -6.78 -5.61 2.11
N MET A 99 -5.90 -6.60 2.01
CA MET A 99 -4.47 -6.47 2.24
C MET A 99 -3.72 -7.00 1.01
N LEU A 100 -2.75 -6.23 0.54
CA LEU A 100 -1.80 -6.69 -0.47
C LEU A 100 -0.49 -7.06 0.21
N PHE A 101 -0.16 -8.34 0.15
CA PHE A 101 1.05 -8.94 0.74
C PHE A 101 2.00 -9.40 -0.34
N TYR A 102 3.30 -9.28 -0.06
CA TYR A 102 4.33 -9.75 -0.98
C TYR A 102 4.51 -11.25 -0.77
N SER A 103 4.05 -12.06 -1.72
CA SER A 103 4.47 -13.48 -1.77
C SER A 103 5.94 -13.59 -2.15
N HIS A 104 6.44 -12.57 -2.84
CA HIS A 104 7.75 -12.50 -3.43
C HIS A 104 8.15 -11.04 -3.70
N ASP A 105 9.43 -10.70 -3.51
CA ASP A 105 9.93 -9.33 -3.57
C ASP A 105 10.88 -9.03 -4.75
N HIS A 106 11.36 -7.78 -4.84
CA HIS A 106 12.26 -7.40 -5.93
C HIS A 106 13.64 -8.07 -5.88
N TRP A 107 14.07 -8.52 -4.70
CA TRP A 107 15.29 -9.30 -4.54
C TRP A 107 15.16 -10.72 -5.08
N GLY A 108 13.96 -11.16 -5.39
CA GLY A 108 13.76 -12.46 -5.97
C GLY A 108 13.47 -13.56 -4.94
N TYR A 109 13.26 -13.23 -3.68
CA TYR A 109 13.04 -14.24 -2.65
C TYR A 109 11.57 -14.54 -2.40
N ALA A 110 11.22 -15.82 -2.34
CA ALA A 110 9.91 -16.28 -1.89
C ALA A 110 9.80 -16.10 -0.37
N LEU A 111 8.68 -15.51 0.07
CA LEU A 111 8.34 -15.30 1.49
C LEU A 111 7.44 -16.41 2.06
N TYR A 112 7.30 -17.52 1.32
CA TYR A 112 6.57 -18.73 1.70
C TYR A 112 7.40 -19.99 1.39
N PRO A 113 7.09 -21.16 1.97
CA PRO A 113 7.68 -22.43 1.58
C PRO A 113 7.42 -22.74 0.10
N SER A 114 8.45 -22.60 -0.73
CA SER A 114 8.36 -22.83 -2.17
C SER A 114 9.33 -23.92 -2.60
N GLY A 115 8.86 -24.83 -3.47
CA GLY A 115 9.71 -25.79 -4.17
C GLY A 115 10.27 -25.27 -5.50
N ARG A 116 9.89 -24.04 -5.91
CA ARG A 116 10.28 -23.43 -7.19
C ARG A 116 11.03 -22.11 -7.02
N GLY A 117 10.58 -21.28 -6.08
CA GLY A 117 11.23 -20.01 -5.75
C GLY A 117 12.38 -20.20 -4.77
N VAL A 118 13.38 -19.31 -4.85
CA VAL A 118 14.47 -19.27 -3.86
C VAL A 118 13.92 -18.62 -2.59
N ARG A 119 13.93 -19.33 -1.47
CA ARG A 119 13.44 -18.79 -0.19
C ARG A 119 14.42 -17.76 0.38
N HIS A 120 13.90 -16.74 1.06
CA HIS A 120 14.76 -15.77 1.74
C HIS A 120 15.63 -16.46 2.81
N PRO A 121 16.96 -16.26 2.83
CA PRO A 121 17.87 -17.07 3.65
C PRO A 121 17.67 -16.94 5.16
N ASN A 122 17.22 -15.76 5.61
CA ASN A 122 17.00 -15.50 7.04
C ASN A 122 15.53 -15.61 7.47
N LEU A 123 14.63 -16.04 6.57
CA LEU A 123 13.22 -16.19 6.88
C LEU A 123 12.91 -17.67 7.15
N VAL A 124 12.79 -18.02 8.42
CA VAL A 124 12.73 -19.42 8.86
C VAL A 124 11.32 -20.02 8.92
N PHE A 125 10.28 -19.20 8.80
CA PHE A 125 8.86 -19.62 8.82
C PHE A 125 8.10 -19.20 7.55
N ASP A 126 6.83 -19.57 7.45
CA ASP A 126 5.93 -19.18 6.36
C ASP A 126 5.34 -17.80 6.60
N PHE A 127 6.10 -16.76 6.27
CA PHE A 127 5.73 -15.37 6.53
C PHE A 127 4.46 -14.97 5.78
N PHE A 128 4.43 -15.20 4.46
CA PHE A 128 3.27 -14.86 3.64
C PHE A 128 2.04 -15.69 4.03
N GLY A 129 2.21 -16.98 4.35
CA GLY A 129 1.10 -17.81 4.84
C GLY A 129 0.52 -17.30 6.15
N GLU A 130 1.37 -16.83 7.08
CA GLU A 130 0.95 -16.25 8.35
C GLU A 130 0.21 -14.92 8.17
N GLU A 131 0.67 -14.05 7.27
CA GLU A 131 -0.04 -12.82 6.89
C GLU A 131 -1.44 -13.12 6.35
N VAL A 132 -1.56 -14.08 5.41
CA VAL A 132 -2.84 -14.48 4.82
C VAL A 132 -3.80 -15.03 5.88
N GLU A 133 -3.29 -15.87 6.78
CA GLU A 133 -4.09 -16.46 7.85
C GLU A 133 -4.59 -15.40 8.84
N LEU A 134 -3.73 -14.46 9.25
CA LEU A 134 -4.11 -13.35 10.13
C LEU A 134 -5.12 -12.41 9.46
N ALA A 135 -4.92 -12.05 8.18
CA ALA A 135 -5.89 -11.24 7.44
C ALA A 135 -7.27 -11.90 7.41
N ARG A 136 -7.31 -13.21 7.17
CA ARG A 136 -8.55 -14.01 7.20
C ARG A 136 -9.21 -14.01 8.58
N GLN A 137 -8.44 -14.14 9.65
CA GLN A 137 -8.94 -14.08 11.03
C GLN A 137 -9.55 -12.70 11.36
N HIS A 138 -9.01 -11.63 10.79
CA HIS A 138 -9.53 -10.27 10.93
C HIS A 138 -10.64 -9.90 9.93
N GLY A 139 -11.14 -10.86 9.15
CA GLY A 139 -12.22 -10.61 8.18
C GLY A 139 -11.80 -9.72 7.01
N MET A 140 -10.53 -9.78 6.61
CA MET A 140 -9.98 -9.05 5.47
C MET A 140 -9.62 -10.03 4.34
N SER A 141 -9.76 -9.58 3.09
CA SER A 141 -9.27 -10.35 1.94
C SER A 141 -7.78 -10.13 1.72
N ALA A 142 -7.08 -11.14 1.21
CA ALA A 142 -5.65 -11.04 0.91
C ALA A 142 -5.39 -11.10 -0.61
N VAL A 143 -4.49 -10.25 -1.09
CA VAL A 143 -3.98 -10.21 -2.46
C VAL A 143 -2.50 -10.54 -2.44
N ALA A 144 -2.10 -11.53 -3.24
CA ALA A 144 -0.71 -11.92 -3.39
C ALA A 144 -0.03 -11.06 -4.45
N TYR A 145 0.92 -10.23 -4.05
CA TYR A 145 1.85 -9.58 -4.94
C TYR A 145 2.98 -10.54 -5.33
N TYR A 146 3.33 -10.52 -6.62
CA TYR A 146 4.46 -11.26 -7.17
C TYR A 146 5.27 -10.35 -8.09
N SER A 147 6.56 -10.16 -7.80
CA SER A 147 7.42 -9.31 -8.62
C SER A 147 7.81 -10.02 -9.92
N LEU A 148 7.29 -9.56 -11.05
CA LEU A 148 7.70 -10.06 -12.37
C LEU A 148 8.81 -9.21 -12.99
N GLN A 149 8.67 -7.88 -12.90
CA GLN A 149 9.51 -6.95 -13.63
C GLN A 149 10.91 -6.79 -13.02
N PHE A 150 10.99 -6.68 -11.70
CA PHE A 150 12.23 -6.50 -10.96
C PHE A 150 12.45 -7.73 -10.10
N HIS A 151 13.15 -8.75 -10.58
CA HIS A 151 13.30 -10.01 -9.86
C HIS A 151 14.73 -10.52 -9.95
N HIS A 152 15.58 -10.23 -8.95
CA HIS A 152 17.00 -10.55 -9.09
C HIS A 152 17.27 -12.06 -9.24
N GLN A 153 16.62 -12.92 -8.45
CA GLN A 153 16.84 -14.38 -8.56
C GLN A 153 16.55 -14.94 -9.96
N ILE A 154 15.57 -14.39 -10.70
CA ILE A 154 15.23 -14.85 -12.04
C ILE A 154 16.33 -14.50 -13.04
N ILE A 155 16.93 -13.31 -12.91
CA ILE A 155 18.04 -12.88 -13.77
C ILE A 155 19.34 -13.61 -13.40
N LEU A 156 19.52 -13.97 -12.13
CA LEU A 156 20.68 -14.75 -11.71
C LEU A 156 20.64 -16.19 -12.25
N SER A 157 19.45 -16.81 -12.34
CA SER A 157 19.29 -18.18 -12.87
C SER A 157 19.03 -18.22 -14.39
N HIS A 158 18.41 -17.18 -14.94
CA HIS A 158 18.09 -16.99 -16.36
C HIS A 158 18.55 -15.60 -16.84
N PRO A 159 19.87 -15.40 -17.05
CA PRO A 159 20.40 -14.10 -17.48
C PRO A 159 19.85 -13.62 -18.82
N ASP A 160 19.37 -14.55 -19.66
CA ASP A 160 18.73 -14.31 -20.95
C ASP A 160 17.33 -13.70 -20.83
N TRP A 161 16.71 -13.71 -19.64
CA TRP A 161 15.40 -13.09 -19.39
C TRP A 161 15.53 -11.63 -18.94
N GLY A 162 16.76 -11.13 -18.82
CA GLY A 162 17.04 -9.74 -18.46
C GLY A 162 16.62 -8.76 -19.54
N TRP A 163 16.44 -7.51 -19.13
CA TRP A 163 16.26 -6.44 -20.10
C TRP A 163 17.48 -6.29 -20.98
N VAL A 164 17.24 -5.99 -22.25
CA VAL A 164 18.27 -5.66 -23.23
C VAL A 164 17.94 -4.33 -23.89
N ASN A 165 18.96 -3.62 -24.36
CA ASN A 165 18.77 -2.44 -25.20
C ASN A 165 18.45 -2.85 -26.65
N GLU A 166 18.34 -1.87 -27.55
CA GLU A 166 18.07 -2.08 -28.98
C GLU A 166 19.14 -2.90 -29.71
N LYS A 167 20.33 -3.04 -29.10
CA LYS A 167 21.46 -3.84 -29.62
C LYS A 167 21.51 -5.26 -29.04
N GLY A 168 20.57 -5.61 -28.16
CA GLY A 168 20.57 -6.90 -27.47
C GLY A 168 21.55 -6.96 -26.28
N GLU A 169 22.08 -5.83 -25.82
CA GLU A 169 23.04 -5.79 -24.71
C GLU A 169 22.31 -5.75 -23.36
N PRO A 170 22.69 -6.59 -22.37
CA PRO A 170 22.05 -6.64 -21.07
C PRO A 170 22.03 -5.28 -20.35
N GLN A 171 20.86 -4.94 -19.82
CA GLN A 171 20.59 -3.72 -19.07
C GLN A 171 20.27 -4.05 -17.62
N SER A 172 20.47 -3.07 -16.74
CA SER A 172 19.96 -3.11 -15.37
C SER A 172 19.64 -1.71 -14.91
N GLU A 173 18.66 -1.59 -14.04
CA GLU A 173 18.42 -0.35 -13.32
C GLU A 173 19.65 -0.02 -12.44
N ARG A 174 20.22 1.18 -12.61
CA ARG A 174 21.46 1.67 -11.95
C ARG A 174 22.78 0.95 -12.31
N GLY A 175 22.87 0.27 -13.44
CA GLY A 175 24.16 -0.23 -13.98
C GLY A 175 24.85 -1.30 -13.13
N ARG A 176 24.10 -2.14 -12.40
CA ARG A 176 24.63 -3.18 -11.51
C ARG A 176 24.54 -4.65 -11.99
N PRO A 177 24.44 -5.04 -13.29
CA PRO A 177 24.30 -6.45 -13.58
C PRO A 177 25.65 -7.18 -13.47
N ALA A 178 26.76 -6.55 -13.88
CA ALA A 178 28.07 -7.20 -14.00
C ALA A 178 28.88 -7.26 -12.70
N ARG A 179 28.65 -6.35 -11.74
CA ARG A 179 29.42 -6.32 -10.47
C ARG A 179 28.81 -7.17 -9.36
N MET A 180 27.50 -7.41 -9.37
CA MET A 180 26.83 -8.17 -8.31
C MET A 180 27.02 -9.68 -8.47
N LEU A 181 27.07 -10.17 -9.72
CA LEU A 181 27.40 -11.57 -10.03
C LEU A 181 28.80 -11.96 -9.54
N ALA A 182 29.77 -11.06 -9.65
CA ALA A 182 31.13 -11.27 -9.16
C ALA A 182 31.29 -11.11 -7.64
N ALA A 183 30.41 -10.35 -6.99
CA ALA A 183 30.47 -10.08 -5.55
C ALA A 183 29.71 -11.12 -4.70
N LEU A 184 28.62 -11.70 -5.22
CA LEU A 184 27.80 -12.69 -4.49
C LEU A 184 28.33 -14.13 -4.62
N GLN A 185 29.19 -14.42 -5.59
CA GLN A 185 29.82 -15.75 -5.78
C GLN A 185 31.12 -15.94 -4.98
N ARG A 186 31.55 -14.95 -4.19
CA ARG A 186 32.74 -15.04 -3.35
C ARG A 186 32.32 -15.06 -1.88
N PRO A 187 32.90 -15.93 -1.04
CA PRO A 187 32.60 -15.93 0.40
C PRO A 187 32.90 -14.55 0.98
N ILE A 188 31.94 -13.97 1.70
CA ILE A 188 32.09 -12.67 2.37
C ILE A 188 33.20 -12.81 3.41
N THR A 189 34.27 -12.04 3.25
CA THR A 189 35.38 -12.02 4.20
C THR A 189 35.26 -10.82 5.13
N LEU A 190 35.96 -10.86 6.27
CA LEU A 190 35.99 -9.77 7.25
C LEU A 190 36.41 -8.41 6.62
N ALA A 191 37.12 -8.44 5.49
CA ALA A 191 37.55 -7.24 4.76
C ALA A 191 36.40 -6.48 4.08
N ASP A 192 35.30 -7.15 3.74
CA ASP A 192 34.17 -6.53 3.05
C ASP A 192 33.28 -5.71 4.01
N ALA A 193 33.23 -6.09 5.29
CA ALA A 193 32.50 -5.38 6.33
C ALA A 193 33.07 -3.99 6.66
N VAL A 194 34.36 -3.76 6.38
CA VAL A 194 35.04 -2.50 6.66
C VAL A 194 34.74 -1.43 5.60
N ARG A 195 34.36 -1.83 4.38
CA ARG A 195 34.22 -0.92 3.24
C ARG A 195 32.87 -0.19 3.15
N VAL A 196 31.89 -0.57 3.99
CA VAL A 196 30.55 0.05 4.02
C VAL A 196 30.52 1.33 4.87
N ARG A 197 31.53 1.58 5.72
CA ARG A 197 31.78 2.93 6.25
C ARG A 197 32.73 3.65 5.30
N LEU A 198 32.27 4.75 4.71
CA LEU A 198 32.99 5.83 4.00
C LEU A 198 32.39 6.11 2.61
N THR A 199 31.13 6.52 2.56
CA THR A 199 30.65 7.54 1.60
C THR A 199 29.50 8.34 2.23
N SER A 200 29.82 9.14 3.24
CA SER A 200 29.04 10.33 3.59
C SER A 200 29.98 11.52 3.42
N GLY A 201 29.74 12.34 2.39
CA GLY A 201 30.47 13.59 2.22
C GLY A 201 30.56 14.07 0.77
N SER A 202 29.55 14.82 0.34
CA SER A 202 29.70 16.18 -0.21
C SER A 202 28.33 16.86 -0.21
#